data_AF-A0A6G1KHD6-F1
#
_entry.id   AF-A0A6G1KHD6-F1
#
_cell.length_a   1.000
_cell.length_b   1.000
_cell.length_c   1.000
_cell.angle_alpha   90.00
_cell.angle_beta   90.00
_cell.angle_gamma   90.00
#
_symmetry.space_group_name_H-M   'P 1'
#
loop_
_entity.id
_entity.type
_entity.pdbx_description
1 polymer ?
#
loop_
_entity_poly.entity_id
_entity_poly.type
_entity_poly.pdbx_seq_one_letter_code
_entity_poly.pdbx_strand_id
1 'polypeptide(L)'
;MAATTFTQLPRELRDMIWSLAAPIQYQYIVDSQPISCISPRAERLRQAFVGHENLPHDTEKQPLRVYIYDSCNRDNLRLGGNEFQTLVNCLPMATVCSEARSQATTFCHAQIGLVNLFYAIDAPNEPSDTGDTISEPIFLPRTTVMITNAKNKKDGPKGFNSGEHLVDIVNRVFGSCVERIILNSWFKSSNTLEEFFWPHTAQILELGSITPPFEGDQGHDQPAVFMTPEWTAYRTNEFLDQTTNYELRQVAQYLLKFREIFDASTEKLPRLQSIELELHTYCWDDVLLTHIKATNKNGVLWADSGDVQIEFNHRFDGFDGFMPKRHDEEPTDRRRTNRRRTVLHCRCSIM
;
A
#
# COMPACT_ATOMS: atom_id res chain seq x y z
N MET A 1 19.91 -5.99 -55.93
CA MET A 1 19.91 -6.40 -54.51
C MET A 1 18.55 -6.04 -53.94
N ALA A 2 17.81 -6.99 -53.38
CA ALA A 2 16.55 -6.68 -52.70
C ALA A 2 16.85 -5.86 -51.45
N ALA A 3 16.11 -4.77 -51.22
CA ALA A 3 16.27 -3.97 -50.02
C ALA A 3 15.89 -4.82 -48.81
N THR A 4 16.81 -4.97 -47.87
CA THR A 4 16.57 -5.65 -46.59
C THR A 4 15.52 -4.85 -45.81
N THR A 5 14.43 -5.50 -45.41
CA THR A 5 13.40 -4.85 -44.59
C THR A 5 13.79 -4.89 -43.12
N PHE A 6 13.28 -3.97 -42.30
CA PHE A 6 13.59 -3.92 -40.86
C PHE A 6 13.33 -5.26 -40.15
N THR A 7 12.26 -5.96 -40.53
CA THR A 7 11.88 -7.28 -40.01
C THR A 7 12.89 -8.39 -40.33
N GLN A 8 13.77 -8.20 -41.32
CA GLN A 8 14.80 -9.15 -41.72
C GLN A 8 16.13 -8.91 -40.96
N LEU A 9 16.22 -7.84 -40.16
CA LEU A 9 17.38 -7.61 -39.31
C LEU A 9 17.44 -8.62 -38.16
N PRO A 10 18.65 -9.03 -37.72
CA PRO A 10 18.85 -9.73 -36.46
C PRO A 10 18.15 -9.05 -35.29
N ARG A 11 17.60 -9.84 -34.37
CA ARG A 11 16.84 -9.33 -33.20
C ARG A 11 17.63 -8.30 -32.40
N GLU A 12 18.91 -8.57 -32.13
CA GLU A 12 19.82 -7.67 -31.42
C GLU A 12 19.91 -6.28 -32.08
N LEU A 13 19.98 -6.24 -33.41
CA LEU A 13 20.01 -4.98 -34.16
C LEU A 13 18.66 -4.26 -34.13
N ARG A 14 17.54 -4.99 -34.17
CA ARG A 14 16.19 -4.40 -34.02
C ARG A 14 15.99 -3.81 -32.62
N ASP A 15 16.37 -4.55 -31.59
CA ASP A 15 16.30 -4.12 -30.20
C ASP A 15 17.17 -2.88 -29.98
N MET A 16 18.39 -2.85 -30.54
CA MET A 16 19.25 -1.67 -30.50
C MET A 16 18.60 -0.46 -31.18
N ILE A 17 18.05 -0.62 -32.39
CA ILE A 17 17.37 0.48 -33.10
C ILE A 17 16.18 1.01 -32.29
N TRP A 18 15.37 0.13 -31.71
CA TRP A 18 14.25 0.53 -30.87
C TRP A 18 14.67 1.22 -29.58
N SER A 19 15.72 0.72 -28.92
CA SER A 19 16.26 1.36 -27.72
C SER A 19 16.79 2.78 -27.99
N LEU A 20 17.28 3.05 -29.21
CA LEU A 20 17.71 4.39 -29.65
C LEU A 20 16.56 5.29 -30.11
N ALA A 21 15.49 4.71 -30.68
CA ALA A 21 14.33 5.47 -31.15
C ALA A 21 13.48 6.01 -29.98
N ALA A 22 13.33 5.23 -28.90
CA ALA A 22 12.55 5.61 -27.72
C ALA A 22 12.94 6.98 -27.14
N PRO A 23 14.20 7.25 -26.78
CA PRO A 23 14.60 8.54 -26.21
C PRO A 23 14.42 9.70 -27.19
N ILE A 24 14.62 9.50 -28.49
CA ILE A 24 14.45 10.56 -29.50
C ILE A 24 12.97 10.98 -29.59
N GLN A 25 12.07 9.99 -29.70
CA GLN A 25 10.63 10.27 -29.77
C GLN A 25 10.13 10.88 -28.46
N TYR A 26 10.65 10.39 -27.34
CA TYR A 26 10.33 10.90 -26.01
C TYR A 26 10.75 12.38 -25.88
N GLN A 27 11.99 12.72 -26.23
CA GLN A 27 12.47 14.10 -26.17
C GLN A 27 11.63 15.02 -27.06
N TYR A 28 11.29 14.59 -28.28
CA TYR A 28 10.42 15.37 -29.15
C TYR A 28 9.04 15.65 -28.53
N ILE A 29 8.45 14.66 -27.85
CA ILE A 29 7.18 14.83 -27.13
C ILE A 29 7.37 15.82 -25.99
N VAL A 30 8.43 15.67 -25.19
CA VAL A 30 8.77 16.54 -24.07
C VAL A 30 8.91 18.00 -24.52
N ASP A 31 9.68 18.25 -25.57
CA ASP A 31 9.93 19.60 -26.12
C ASP A 31 8.64 20.26 -26.63
N SER A 32 7.65 19.46 -27.02
CA SER A 32 6.35 19.93 -27.49
C SER A 32 5.32 20.15 -26.37
N GLN A 33 5.62 19.74 -25.13
CA GLN A 33 4.68 19.87 -24.03
C GLN A 33 4.53 21.34 -23.58
N PRO A 34 3.31 21.79 -23.23
CA PRO A 34 3.14 23.08 -22.58
C PRO A 34 3.82 23.07 -21.19
N ILE A 35 4.08 24.26 -20.64
CA ILE A 35 4.69 24.40 -19.30
C ILE A 35 3.80 23.78 -18.21
N SER A 36 2.48 23.90 -18.36
CA SER A 36 1.49 23.32 -17.46
C SER A 36 0.24 22.87 -18.21
N CYS A 37 -0.43 21.85 -17.66
CA CYS A 37 -1.71 21.38 -18.17
C CYS A 37 -2.87 21.74 -17.22
N ILE A 38 -4.05 21.99 -17.80
CA ILE A 38 -5.28 22.31 -17.05
C ILE A 38 -5.86 21.07 -16.36
N SER A 39 -5.73 19.90 -16.99
CA SER A 39 -6.24 18.64 -16.45
C SER A 39 -5.20 17.96 -15.57
N PRO A 40 -5.55 17.53 -14.33
CA PRO A 40 -4.61 16.79 -13.47
C PRO A 40 -4.07 15.52 -14.11
N ARG A 41 -4.86 14.83 -14.95
CA ARG A 41 -4.40 13.63 -15.67
C ARG A 41 -3.38 13.99 -16.74
N ALA A 42 -3.60 15.06 -17.49
CA ALA A 42 -2.65 15.52 -18.50
C ALA A 42 -1.35 16.00 -17.85
N GLU A 43 -1.44 16.70 -16.72
CA GLU A 43 -0.27 17.16 -15.96
C GLU A 43 0.57 15.98 -15.44
N ARG A 44 -0.05 14.92 -14.91
CA ARG A 44 0.70 13.70 -14.53
C ARG A 44 1.45 13.07 -15.69
N LEU A 45 0.80 12.92 -16.84
CA LEU A 45 1.44 12.36 -18.04
C LEU A 45 2.58 13.27 -18.52
N ARG A 46 2.37 14.59 -18.51
CA ARG A 46 3.39 15.59 -18.84
C ARG A 46 4.60 15.50 -17.91
N GLN A 47 4.38 15.48 -16.60
CA GLN A 47 5.45 15.34 -15.60
C GLN A 47 6.21 14.03 -15.76
N ALA A 48 5.50 12.93 -16.04
CA ALA A 48 6.12 11.65 -16.33
C ALA A 48 6.99 11.72 -17.59
N PHE A 49 6.56 12.43 -18.65
CA PHE A 49 7.36 12.69 -19.84
C PHE A 49 8.57 13.60 -19.55
N VAL A 50 8.41 14.71 -18.85
CA VAL A 50 9.53 15.61 -18.54
C VAL A 50 10.55 14.92 -17.62
N GLY A 51 10.08 13.98 -16.79
CA GLY A 51 10.85 13.36 -15.72
C GLY A 51 10.81 14.26 -14.48
N HIS A 52 10.51 13.68 -13.32
CA HIS A 52 10.29 14.44 -12.09
C HIS A 52 11.52 15.25 -11.64
N GLU A 53 12.73 14.86 -12.03
CA GLU A 53 13.96 15.60 -11.68
C GLU A 53 14.24 16.82 -12.57
N ASN A 54 13.57 16.91 -13.72
CA ASN A 54 13.67 18.06 -14.63
C ASN A 54 12.56 19.09 -14.38
N LEU A 55 11.68 18.84 -13.42
CA LEU A 55 10.63 19.79 -13.03
C LEU A 55 11.20 20.91 -12.15
N PRO A 56 10.63 22.13 -12.22
CA PRO A 56 10.95 23.19 -11.26
C PRO A 56 10.80 22.70 -9.82
N HIS A 57 11.68 23.15 -8.92
CA HIS A 57 11.72 22.66 -7.52
C HIS A 57 10.43 22.92 -6.73
N ASP A 58 9.64 23.91 -7.12
CA ASP A 58 8.35 24.27 -6.53
C ASP A 58 7.17 23.49 -7.12
N THR A 59 7.41 22.67 -8.16
CA THR A 59 6.36 21.88 -8.79
C THR A 59 6.02 20.65 -7.94
N GLU A 60 4.76 20.53 -7.54
CA GLU A 60 4.24 19.32 -6.90
C GLU A 60 4.39 18.12 -7.85
N LYS A 61 5.21 17.15 -7.45
CA LYS A 61 5.45 15.91 -8.20
C LYS A 61 4.20 15.03 -8.11
N GLN A 62 3.58 14.74 -9.24
CA GLN A 62 2.39 13.90 -9.33
C GLN A 62 2.73 12.55 -9.98
N PRO A 63 2.70 11.43 -9.23
CA PRO A 63 2.97 10.10 -9.78
C PRO A 63 1.82 9.61 -10.66
N LEU A 64 2.15 8.79 -11.67
CA LEU A 64 1.15 8.13 -12.52
C LEU A 64 0.25 7.22 -11.69
N ARG A 65 -1.03 7.15 -12.06
CA ARG A 65 -2.04 6.38 -11.32
C ARG A 65 -2.34 5.04 -11.97
N VAL A 66 -2.53 4.04 -11.12
CA VAL A 66 -3.14 2.76 -11.46
C VAL A 66 -4.35 2.52 -10.55
N TYR A 67 -5.45 2.10 -11.14
CA TYR A 67 -6.70 1.80 -10.44
C TYR A 67 -6.97 0.30 -10.50
N ILE A 68 -7.02 -0.33 -9.33
CA ILE A 68 -7.27 -1.75 -9.18
C ILE A 68 -8.57 -1.96 -8.43
N TYR A 69 -9.40 -2.85 -8.97
CA TYR A 69 -10.66 -3.28 -8.37
C TYR A 69 -10.56 -4.74 -7.96
N ASP A 70 -10.97 -5.02 -6.74
CA ASP A 70 -11.09 -6.38 -6.22
C ASP A 70 -12.55 -6.79 -6.07
N SER A 71 -12.88 -7.97 -6.57
CA SER A 71 -14.19 -8.55 -6.40
C SER A 71 -14.21 -9.36 -5.10
N CYS A 72 -15.00 -8.89 -4.12
CA CYS A 72 -15.19 -9.51 -2.79
C CYS A 72 -15.32 -11.05 -2.78
N ASN A 73 -15.76 -11.66 -3.89
CA ASN A 73 -16.16 -13.07 -3.96
C ASN A 73 -15.39 -13.91 -4.99
N ARG A 74 -14.36 -13.39 -5.68
CA ARG A 74 -13.78 -14.09 -6.85
C ARG A 74 -12.25 -14.15 -6.95
N ASP A 75 -11.48 -13.68 -5.98
CA ASP A 75 -9.99 -13.56 -6.08
C ASP A 75 -9.56 -12.93 -7.44
N ASN A 76 -10.40 -12.04 -7.94
CA ASN A 76 -10.32 -11.52 -9.30
C ASN A 76 -9.97 -10.04 -9.22
N LEU A 77 -8.67 -9.76 -9.24
CA LEU A 77 -8.15 -8.41 -9.38
C LEU A 77 -8.25 -7.95 -10.81
N ARG A 78 -8.76 -6.73 -10.98
CA ARG A 78 -9.04 -6.17 -12.29
C ARG A 78 -8.45 -4.78 -12.43
N LEU A 79 -7.97 -4.51 -13.62
CA LEU A 79 -7.39 -3.22 -13.98
C LEU A 79 -8.50 -2.27 -14.44
N GLY A 80 -8.82 -1.30 -13.60
CA GLY A 80 -9.77 -0.23 -13.93
C GLY A 80 -9.19 0.84 -14.84
N GLY A 81 -7.95 1.25 -14.55
CA GLY A 81 -7.28 2.32 -15.27
C GLY A 81 -5.78 2.29 -15.07
N ASN A 82 -5.04 2.57 -16.15
CA ASN A 82 -3.57 2.52 -16.16
C ASN A 82 -2.99 3.71 -16.91
N GLU A 83 -2.58 4.75 -16.17
CA GLU A 83 -1.96 5.93 -16.78
C GLU A 83 -0.58 5.63 -17.38
N PHE A 84 0.13 4.62 -16.89
CA PHE A 84 1.39 4.18 -17.50
C PHE A 84 1.19 3.58 -18.88
N GLN A 85 0.14 2.76 -19.05
CA GLN A 85 -0.17 2.24 -20.38
C GLN A 85 -0.57 3.37 -21.33
N THR A 86 -1.22 4.41 -20.82
CA THR A 86 -1.50 5.64 -21.58
C THR A 86 -0.19 6.31 -22.01
N LEU A 87 0.79 6.44 -21.10
CA LEU A 87 2.10 7.00 -21.40
C LEU A 87 2.84 6.22 -22.50
N VAL A 88 2.89 4.89 -22.39
CA VAL A 88 3.53 4.03 -23.41
C VAL A 88 2.83 4.20 -24.76
N ASN A 89 1.50 4.30 -24.79
CA ASN A 89 0.74 4.50 -26.03
C ASN A 89 0.95 5.87 -26.68
N CYS A 90 1.48 6.86 -25.95
CA CYS A 90 1.86 8.14 -26.51
C CYS A 90 3.18 8.08 -27.30
N LEU A 91 4.01 7.04 -27.12
CA LEU A 91 5.20 6.83 -27.95
C LEU A 91 4.81 6.22 -29.30
N PRO A 92 5.06 6.89 -30.44
CA PRO A 92 4.71 6.36 -31.76
C PRO A 92 5.23 4.93 -32.01
N MET A 93 6.45 4.63 -31.57
CA MET A 93 7.04 3.29 -31.70
C MET A 93 6.22 2.17 -31.04
N ALA A 94 5.43 2.48 -30.00
CA ALA A 94 4.64 1.49 -29.27
C ALA A 94 3.45 0.92 -30.09
N THR A 95 3.17 1.53 -31.25
CA THR A 95 2.12 1.08 -32.19
C THR A 95 2.65 0.21 -33.32
N VAL A 96 3.98 0.09 -33.48
CA VAL A 96 4.61 -0.56 -34.64
C VAL A 96 4.53 -2.09 -34.55
N CYS A 97 4.99 -2.66 -33.44
CA CYS A 97 4.98 -4.10 -33.18
C CYS A 97 5.17 -4.39 -31.68
N SER A 98 4.99 -5.66 -31.27
CA SER A 98 5.16 -6.09 -29.87
C SER A 98 6.58 -5.88 -29.34
N GLU A 99 7.61 -6.11 -30.16
CA GLU A 99 9.02 -5.86 -29.80
C GLU A 99 9.24 -4.37 -29.48
N ALA A 100 8.82 -3.47 -30.38
CA ALA A 100 8.94 -2.02 -30.19
C ALA A 100 8.13 -1.54 -28.97
N ARG A 101 6.93 -2.08 -28.77
CA ARG A 101 6.11 -1.80 -27.59
C ARG A 101 6.79 -2.23 -26.30
N SER A 102 7.43 -3.40 -26.28
CA SER A 102 8.20 -3.86 -25.12
C SER A 102 9.34 -2.90 -24.79
N GLN A 103 10.08 -2.43 -25.81
CA GLN A 103 11.16 -1.46 -25.61
C GLN A 103 10.64 -0.10 -25.11
N ALA A 104 9.51 0.37 -25.62
CA ALA A 104 8.84 1.57 -25.14
C ALA A 104 8.42 1.43 -23.66
N THR A 105 7.85 0.28 -23.29
CA THR A 105 7.51 -0.04 -21.90
C THR A 105 8.73 -0.03 -21.00
N THR A 106 9.82 -0.71 -21.39
CA THR A 106 11.09 -0.72 -20.63
C THR A 106 11.66 0.68 -20.47
N PHE A 107 11.66 1.49 -21.53
CA PHE A 107 12.13 2.87 -21.47
C PHE A 107 11.27 3.72 -20.51
N CYS A 108 9.94 3.69 -20.66
CA CYS A 108 9.04 4.42 -19.75
C CYS A 108 9.19 3.97 -18.29
N HIS A 109 9.43 2.68 -18.05
CA HIS A 109 9.72 2.18 -16.69
C HIS A 109 10.95 2.83 -16.09
N ALA A 110 12.03 2.97 -16.86
CA ALA A 110 13.25 3.61 -16.40
C ALA A 110 13.07 5.11 -16.07
N GLN A 111 12.09 5.77 -16.68
CA GLN A 111 11.82 7.20 -16.44
C GLN A 111 10.91 7.46 -15.23
N ILE A 112 10.17 6.46 -14.74
CA ILE A 112 9.16 6.68 -13.69
C ILE A 112 9.60 6.04 -12.38
N GLY A 113 10.05 6.87 -11.45
CA GLY A 113 10.45 6.42 -10.11
C GLY A 113 9.30 6.03 -9.18
N LEU A 114 8.06 6.49 -9.45
CA LEU A 114 6.92 6.30 -8.56
C LEU A 114 5.60 6.09 -9.32
N VAL A 115 4.78 5.12 -8.88
CA VAL A 115 3.38 4.96 -9.29
C VAL A 115 2.48 4.94 -8.07
N ASN A 116 1.32 5.58 -8.21
CA ASN A 116 0.27 5.62 -7.21
C ASN A 116 -0.81 4.57 -7.51
N LEU A 117 -0.90 3.57 -6.65
CA LEU A 117 -1.96 2.58 -6.61
C LEU A 117 -3.18 3.15 -5.87
N PHE A 118 -4.30 3.23 -6.60
CA PHE A 118 -5.62 3.39 -6.06
C PHE A 118 -6.29 2.02 -6.03
N TYR A 119 -6.60 1.55 -4.83
CA TYR A 119 -7.27 0.27 -4.63
C TYR A 119 -8.70 0.50 -4.11
N ALA A 120 -9.65 -0.25 -4.67
CA ALA A 120 -11.02 -0.28 -4.22
C ALA A 120 -11.60 -1.69 -4.31
N ILE A 121 -12.53 -2.00 -3.41
CA ILE A 121 -13.24 -3.28 -3.38
C ILE A 121 -14.63 -3.05 -3.95
N ASP A 122 -15.07 -3.91 -4.88
CA ASP A 122 -16.41 -3.80 -5.45
C ASP A 122 -17.50 -3.95 -4.38
N ALA A 123 -18.57 -3.18 -4.52
CA ALA A 123 -19.74 -3.36 -3.68
C ALA A 123 -20.35 -4.76 -3.91
N PRO A 124 -20.76 -5.49 -2.85
CA PRO A 124 -21.28 -6.86 -2.98
C PRO A 124 -22.49 -6.99 -3.91
N ASN A 125 -23.29 -5.93 -4.02
CA ASN A 125 -24.53 -5.88 -4.79
C ASN A 125 -24.37 -5.24 -6.17
N GLU A 126 -23.22 -4.64 -6.44
CA GLU A 126 -22.89 -4.02 -7.73
C GLU A 126 -21.44 -4.40 -8.08
N PRO A 127 -21.16 -5.69 -8.33
CA PRO A 127 -19.88 -6.06 -8.91
C PRO A 127 -19.81 -5.33 -10.26
N SER A 128 -18.92 -4.33 -10.34
CA SER A 128 -18.46 -3.80 -11.61
C SER A 128 -18.00 -5.02 -12.42
N ASP A 129 -18.32 -5.15 -13.70
CA ASP A 129 -17.69 -6.13 -14.61
C ASP A 129 -16.61 -5.44 -15.48
N THR A 130 -16.24 -4.22 -15.10
CA THR A 130 -15.33 -3.36 -15.87
C THR A 130 -13.88 -3.61 -15.52
N GLY A 131 -13.05 -3.88 -16.55
CA GLY A 131 -11.60 -4.00 -16.43
C GLY A 131 -11.07 -5.40 -16.72
N ASP A 132 -9.82 -5.47 -17.20
CA ASP A 132 -9.15 -6.73 -17.53
C ASP A 132 -8.61 -7.40 -16.27
N THR A 133 -8.74 -8.73 -16.18
CA THR A 133 -8.18 -9.52 -15.08
C THR A 133 -6.66 -9.44 -15.08
N ILE A 134 -6.08 -9.21 -13.90
CA ILE A 134 -4.65 -9.17 -13.68
C ILE A 134 -4.16 -10.59 -13.36
N SER A 135 -3.65 -11.26 -14.40
CA SER A 135 -3.00 -12.56 -14.31
C SER A 135 -1.48 -12.47 -14.09
N GLU A 136 -0.87 -11.38 -14.54
CA GLU A 136 0.57 -11.14 -14.43
C GLU A 136 0.84 -9.71 -13.90
N PRO A 137 1.98 -9.48 -13.24
CA PRO A 137 2.36 -8.15 -12.79
C PRO A 137 2.41 -7.13 -13.94
N ILE A 138 1.77 -5.98 -13.73
CA ILE A 138 1.67 -4.90 -14.71
C ILE A 138 2.99 -4.13 -14.82
N PHE A 139 3.75 -4.05 -13.72
CA PHE A 139 4.86 -3.12 -13.60
C PHE A 139 6.16 -3.77 -13.12
N LEU A 140 6.89 -4.41 -14.02
CA LEU A 140 8.23 -4.95 -13.75
C LEU A 140 9.32 -4.05 -14.35
N PRO A 141 10.41 -3.69 -13.62
CA PRO A 141 10.71 -3.86 -12.20
C PRO A 141 10.60 -2.53 -11.45
N ARG A 142 9.46 -2.23 -10.82
CA ARG A 142 9.34 -1.03 -9.98
C ARG A 142 9.89 -1.25 -8.57
N THR A 143 10.59 -0.25 -8.05
CA THR A 143 11.20 -0.28 -6.71
C THR A 143 10.39 0.49 -5.67
N THR A 144 9.69 1.57 -6.03
CA THR A 144 8.80 2.29 -5.11
C THR A 144 7.36 2.31 -5.60
N VAL A 145 6.42 1.99 -4.70
CA VAL A 145 4.98 2.12 -4.92
C VAL A 145 4.38 3.04 -3.87
N MET A 146 3.53 3.97 -4.30
CA MET A 146 2.67 4.73 -3.39
C MET A 146 1.27 4.13 -3.44
N ILE A 147 0.63 4.01 -2.29
CA ILE A 147 -0.72 3.48 -2.16
C ILE A 147 -1.57 4.61 -1.60
N THR A 148 -2.55 5.06 -2.37
CA THR A 148 -3.51 6.07 -1.92
C THR A 148 -4.88 5.44 -1.73
N ASN A 149 -5.40 5.52 -0.51
CA ASN A 149 -6.78 5.15 -0.24
C ASN A 149 -7.72 6.05 -1.08
N ALA A 150 -8.59 5.44 -1.89
CA ALA A 150 -9.50 6.20 -2.75
C ALA A 150 -10.32 7.19 -1.91
N LYS A 151 -10.59 8.42 -2.41
CA LYS A 151 -11.34 9.45 -1.66
C LYS A 151 -12.86 9.40 -1.89
N ASN A 152 -13.35 8.79 -2.96
CA ASN A 152 -14.77 8.80 -3.29
C ASN A 152 -15.50 7.55 -2.78
N LYS A 153 -16.66 7.73 -2.13
CA LYS A 153 -17.52 6.62 -1.70
C LYS A 153 -18.15 5.85 -2.88
N LYS A 154 -18.20 6.47 -4.07
CA LYS A 154 -18.79 5.88 -5.28
C LYS A 154 -17.93 4.78 -5.90
N ASP A 155 -16.68 4.64 -5.47
CA ASP A 155 -15.73 3.68 -6.07
C ASP A 155 -15.70 2.33 -5.31
N GLY A 156 -16.53 2.16 -4.26
CA GLY A 156 -16.58 0.98 -3.40
C GLY A 156 -16.03 1.22 -1.98
N PRO A 157 -16.16 0.25 -1.05
CA PRO A 157 -15.39 0.22 0.19
C PRO A 157 -13.90 0.38 -0.09
N LYS A 158 -13.24 1.19 0.74
CA LYS A 158 -11.84 1.60 0.56
C LYS A 158 -10.96 0.90 1.57
N GLY A 159 -9.75 0.57 1.14
CA GLY A 159 -8.68 0.09 2.01
C GLY A 159 -8.51 -1.41 1.96
N PHE A 160 -7.55 -1.90 2.73
CA PHE A 160 -7.19 -3.31 2.77
C PHE A 160 -7.79 -3.98 4.01
N ASN A 161 -7.82 -5.30 4.00
CA ASN A 161 -8.34 -6.09 5.12
C ASN A 161 -7.23 -6.43 6.12
N SER A 162 -5.97 -6.46 5.69
CA SER A 162 -4.82 -6.81 6.51
C SER A 162 -3.52 -6.43 5.79
N GLY A 163 -2.39 -6.51 6.50
CA GLY A 163 -1.07 -6.41 5.89
C GLY A 163 -0.84 -7.48 4.81
N GLU A 164 -1.28 -8.71 5.03
CA GLU A 164 -1.23 -9.79 4.03
C GLU A 164 -2.03 -9.44 2.77
N HIS A 165 -3.26 -8.96 2.93
CA HIS A 165 -4.07 -8.55 1.79
C HIS A 165 -3.36 -7.43 1.01
N LEU A 166 -2.82 -6.42 1.68
CA LEU A 166 -2.05 -5.35 1.01
C LEU A 166 -0.86 -5.90 0.22
N VAL A 167 -0.05 -6.75 0.84
CA VAL A 167 1.12 -7.37 0.19
C VAL A 167 0.71 -8.17 -1.05
N ASP A 168 -0.41 -8.88 -0.98
CA ASP A 168 -0.91 -9.70 -2.09
C ASP A 168 -1.29 -8.85 -3.29
N ILE A 169 -2.01 -7.75 -3.05
CA ILE A 169 -2.34 -6.79 -4.11
C ILE A 169 -1.06 -6.19 -4.70
N VAL A 170 -0.13 -5.73 -3.85
CA VAL A 170 1.12 -5.11 -4.31
C VAL A 170 1.93 -6.09 -5.15
N ASN A 171 2.10 -7.33 -4.71
CA ASN A 171 2.83 -8.35 -5.44
C ASN A 171 2.14 -8.71 -6.77
N ARG A 172 0.81 -8.86 -6.80
CA ARG A 172 0.08 -9.15 -8.04
C ARG A 172 0.17 -8.02 -9.07
N VAL A 173 0.26 -6.76 -8.63
CA VAL A 173 0.28 -5.59 -9.52
C VAL A 173 1.70 -5.21 -9.94
N PHE A 174 2.66 -5.25 -9.02
CA PHE A 174 4.01 -4.72 -9.20
C PHE A 174 5.11 -5.79 -9.20
N GLY A 175 4.79 -7.02 -8.80
CA GLY A 175 5.74 -8.12 -8.68
C GLY A 175 6.65 -8.01 -7.46
N SER A 176 7.62 -8.91 -7.38
CA SER A 176 8.49 -9.12 -6.22
C SER A 176 9.65 -8.11 -6.07
N CYS A 177 9.77 -7.16 -7.00
CA CYS A 177 10.87 -6.20 -7.03
C CYS A 177 10.64 -4.92 -6.21
N VAL A 178 9.50 -4.80 -5.53
CA VAL A 178 9.18 -3.61 -4.72
C VAL A 178 10.13 -3.53 -3.52
N GLU A 179 10.81 -2.39 -3.40
CA GLU A 179 11.78 -2.08 -2.35
C GLU A 179 11.20 -1.11 -1.30
N ARG A 180 10.22 -0.29 -1.69
CA ARG A 180 9.58 0.70 -0.82
C ARG A 180 8.08 0.81 -1.08
N ILE A 181 7.30 0.85 0.00
CA ILE A 181 5.86 1.15 -0.01
C ILE A 181 5.62 2.46 0.72
N ILE A 182 4.93 3.41 0.08
CA ILE A 182 4.48 4.66 0.68
C ILE A 182 2.96 4.58 0.85
N LEU A 183 2.47 4.59 2.09
CA LEU A 183 1.05 4.63 2.41
C LEU A 183 0.63 6.10 2.54
N ASN A 184 -0.03 6.64 1.52
CA ASN A 184 -0.54 8.02 1.53
C ASN A 184 -2.04 8.04 1.77
N SER A 185 -2.47 8.71 2.83
CA SER A 185 -3.82 8.59 3.36
C SER A 185 -4.37 9.92 3.85
N TRP A 186 -5.69 10.08 3.71
CA TRP A 186 -6.39 11.31 4.07
C TRP A 186 -7.64 10.99 4.86
N PHE A 187 -7.72 11.49 6.10
CA PHE A 187 -8.77 11.11 7.03
C PHE A 187 -9.27 12.28 7.88
N LYS A 188 -10.40 12.07 8.56
CA LYS A 188 -10.92 13.02 9.54
C LYS A 188 -10.32 12.74 10.90
N SER A 189 -10.25 13.76 11.75
CA SER A 189 -9.73 13.65 13.12
C SER A 189 -10.47 12.65 14.02
N SER A 190 -11.70 12.26 13.68
CA SER A 190 -12.50 11.30 14.45
C SER A 190 -12.21 9.82 14.13
N ASN A 191 -11.37 9.54 13.13
CA ASN A 191 -11.06 8.18 12.72
C ASN A 191 -9.97 7.57 13.62
N THR A 192 -10.09 6.27 13.91
CA THR A 192 -9.09 5.53 14.70
C THR A 192 -7.91 5.10 13.84
N LEU A 193 -6.81 4.72 14.47
CA LEU A 193 -5.62 4.27 13.74
C LEU A 193 -5.88 2.96 12.96
N GLU A 194 -6.66 2.04 13.52
CA GLU A 194 -7.06 0.80 12.87
C GLU A 194 -7.90 1.05 11.61
N GLU A 195 -8.77 2.07 11.65
CA GLU A 195 -9.55 2.47 10.47
C GLU A 195 -8.67 2.98 9.32
N PHE A 196 -7.46 3.48 9.61
CA PHE A 196 -6.54 3.93 8.56
C PHE A 196 -5.90 2.80 7.79
N PHE A 197 -5.41 1.80 8.53
CA PHE A 197 -4.74 0.67 7.93
C PHE A 197 -5.77 -0.32 7.40
N TRP A 198 -6.63 -0.85 8.29
CA TRP A 198 -7.50 -1.99 8.01
C TRP A 198 -8.99 -1.66 8.30
N PRO A 199 -9.62 -0.76 7.53
CA PRO A 199 -10.97 -0.26 7.80
C PRO A 199 -12.05 -1.36 7.85
N HIS A 200 -11.83 -2.51 7.24
CA HIS A 200 -12.77 -3.64 7.22
C HIS A 200 -12.59 -4.59 8.41
N THR A 201 -11.47 -4.51 9.12
CA THR A 201 -11.09 -5.44 10.19
C THR A 201 -11.15 -4.80 11.56
N ALA A 202 -11.06 -3.47 11.63
CA ALA A 202 -11.32 -2.69 12.85
C ALA A 202 -12.70 -2.99 13.46
N GLN A 203 -13.68 -3.40 12.65
CA GLN A 203 -15.02 -3.79 13.11
C GLN A 203 -15.11 -5.25 13.59
N ILE A 204 -14.10 -6.08 13.32
CA ILE A 204 -14.14 -7.54 13.48
C ILE A 204 -13.28 -8.03 14.64
N LEU A 205 -12.19 -7.33 14.98
CA LEU A 205 -11.28 -7.71 16.06
C LEU A 205 -11.11 -6.56 17.05
N GLU A 206 -11.68 -6.73 18.24
CA GLU A 206 -11.37 -5.95 19.44
C GLU A 206 -9.91 -6.19 19.83
N LEU A 207 -9.00 -5.42 19.22
CA LEU A 207 -7.60 -5.38 19.62
C LEU A 207 -7.52 -4.67 20.97
N GLY A 208 -7.66 -5.44 22.06
CA GLY A 208 -7.28 -4.96 23.39
C GLY A 208 -5.88 -4.34 23.31
N SER A 209 -5.70 -3.14 23.88
CA SER A 209 -4.56 -2.27 23.61
C SER A 209 -3.21 -3.01 23.52
N ILE A 210 -2.77 -3.34 22.30
CA ILE A 210 -1.44 -3.94 22.09
C ILE A 210 -0.45 -2.79 22.12
N THR A 211 -0.02 -2.43 23.33
CA THR A 211 1.18 -1.60 23.46
C THR A 211 2.35 -2.59 23.52
N PRO A 212 3.27 -2.57 22.55
CA PRO A 212 4.39 -3.50 22.56
C PRO A 212 5.21 -3.27 23.85
N PRO A 213 5.79 -4.33 24.43
CA PRO A 213 6.68 -4.17 25.57
C PRO A 213 7.85 -3.27 25.18
N PHE A 214 8.14 -2.28 26.03
CA PHE A 214 9.26 -1.35 25.84
C PHE A 214 10.42 -1.76 26.72
N GLU A 215 11.54 -2.08 26.09
CA GLU A 215 12.81 -2.31 26.78
C GLU A 215 13.76 -1.13 26.53
N GLY A 216 14.60 -0.85 27.53
CA GLY A 216 15.47 0.32 27.57
C GLY A 216 16.59 0.30 26.52
N ASP A 217 17.35 1.39 26.50
CA ASP A 217 18.43 1.65 25.54
C ASP A 217 19.42 0.50 25.41
N GLN A 218 19.64 0.08 24.16
CA GLN A 218 20.59 -0.97 23.79
C GLN A 218 21.98 -0.40 23.45
N GLY A 219 22.22 0.90 23.64
CA GLY A 219 23.51 1.55 23.44
C GLY A 219 23.80 1.87 21.97
N HIS A 220 22.78 2.30 21.21
CA HIS A 220 22.96 2.72 19.81
C HIS A 220 23.26 4.22 19.71
N ASP A 221 24.10 4.59 18.75
CA ASP A 221 24.60 5.98 18.56
C ASP A 221 23.58 6.95 17.95
N GLN A 222 22.40 6.47 17.53
CA GLN A 222 21.38 7.28 16.83
C GLN A 222 20.04 7.30 17.59
N PRO A 223 19.37 8.46 17.72
CA PRO A 223 18.02 8.56 18.25
C PRO A 223 17.02 7.79 17.37
N ALA A 224 16.48 6.68 17.86
CA ALA A 224 15.61 5.80 17.08
C ALA A 224 14.67 4.98 17.96
N VAL A 225 13.56 4.55 17.35
CA VAL A 225 12.67 3.49 17.85
C VAL A 225 12.81 2.31 16.91
N PHE A 226 12.96 1.10 17.46
CA PHE A 226 13.06 -0.10 16.63
C PHE A 226 12.26 -1.27 17.18
N MET A 227 11.84 -2.16 16.28
CA MET A 227 10.97 -3.29 16.59
C MET A 227 11.54 -4.60 16.06
N THR A 228 11.68 -5.57 16.96
CA THR A 228 12.23 -6.89 16.66
C THR A 228 11.15 -7.85 16.10
N PRO A 229 11.55 -9.03 15.57
CA PRO A 229 10.63 -10.08 15.13
C PRO A 229 9.67 -10.61 16.18
N GLU A 230 10.00 -10.46 17.46
CA GLU A 230 9.16 -10.82 18.59
C GLU A 230 8.19 -9.70 18.99
N TRP A 231 8.07 -8.67 18.14
CA TRP A 231 7.15 -7.54 18.28
C TRP A 231 7.41 -6.70 19.53
N THR A 232 8.67 -6.75 20.00
CA THR A 232 9.15 -5.94 21.12
C THR A 232 9.72 -4.64 20.58
N ALA A 233 9.32 -3.53 21.19
CA ALA A 233 9.79 -2.20 20.81
C ALA A 233 10.91 -1.76 21.74
N TYR A 234 11.95 -1.18 21.17
CA TYR A 234 13.10 -0.63 21.87
C TYR A 234 13.28 0.81 21.45
N ARG A 235 14.00 1.58 22.27
CA ARG A 235 14.34 2.97 21.95
C ARG A 235 15.73 3.30 22.47
N THR A 236 16.38 4.27 21.85
CA THR A 236 17.55 4.92 22.45
C THR A 236 17.14 6.02 23.42
N ASN A 237 18.00 6.32 24.40
CA ASN A 237 17.71 7.32 25.42
C ASN A 237 17.54 8.74 24.84
N GLU A 238 18.24 9.04 23.74
CA GLU A 238 18.23 10.36 23.08
C GLU A 238 16.94 10.65 22.30
N PHE A 239 16.09 9.63 22.09
CA PHE A 239 14.73 9.84 21.56
C PHE A 239 13.81 10.54 22.59
N LEU A 240 14.22 10.64 23.86
CA LEU A 240 13.47 11.34 24.92
C LEU A 240 13.77 12.84 24.91
N ASP A 241 12.83 13.64 24.41
CA ASP A 241 12.45 14.85 25.12
C ASP A 241 11.38 14.47 26.16
N GLN A 242 11.48 14.94 27.41
CA GLN A 242 10.58 14.52 28.50
C GLN A 242 9.15 15.04 28.35
N THR A 243 8.89 15.86 27.34
CA THR A 243 7.57 16.40 26.98
C THR A 243 6.78 15.49 26.02
N THR A 244 7.42 14.49 25.39
CA THR A 244 6.90 13.76 24.22
C THR A 244 6.53 12.29 24.47
N ASN A 245 6.28 11.88 25.72
CA ASN A 245 6.01 10.46 26.06
C ASN A 245 4.82 9.83 25.27
N TYR A 246 3.91 10.64 24.73
CA TYR A 246 2.83 10.20 23.84
C TYR A 246 3.27 9.87 22.41
N GLU A 247 4.36 10.46 21.91
CA GLU A 247 4.90 10.23 20.56
C GLU A 247 5.46 8.81 20.46
N LEU A 248 6.22 8.35 21.45
CA LEU A 248 6.82 7.01 21.44
C LEU A 248 5.78 5.89 21.31
N ARG A 249 4.71 5.95 22.11
CA ARG A 249 3.65 4.93 22.08
C ARG A 249 3.01 4.85 20.69
N GLN A 250 2.76 6.01 20.07
CA GLN A 250 2.21 6.09 18.73
C GLN A 250 3.19 5.54 17.69
N VAL A 251 4.47 5.93 17.74
CA VAL A 251 5.50 5.39 16.83
C VAL A 251 5.54 3.87 16.91
N ALA A 252 5.56 3.30 18.11
CA ALA A 252 5.58 1.84 18.26
C ALA A 252 4.31 1.16 17.72
N GLN A 253 3.15 1.81 17.86
CA GLN A 253 1.90 1.33 17.29
C GLN A 253 1.90 1.34 15.74
N TYR A 254 2.47 2.37 15.13
CA TYR A 254 2.68 2.39 13.67
C TYR A 254 3.69 1.33 13.23
N LEU A 255 4.78 1.14 13.98
CA LEU A 255 5.75 0.08 13.73
C LEU A 255 5.12 -1.32 13.82
N LEU A 256 4.17 -1.55 14.74
CA LEU A 256 3.40 -2.81 14.77
C LEU A 256 2.65 -3.04 13.46
N LYS A 257 2.00 -2.00 12.90
CA LYS A 257 1.29 -2.12 11.63
C LYS A 257 2.23 -2.33 10.45
N PHE A 258 3.40 -1.70 10.47
CA PHE A 258 4.44 -1.98 9.47
C PHE A 258 4.99 -3.40 9.60
N ARG A 259 5.11 -3.92 10.82
CA ARG A 259 5.51 -5.30 11.08
C ARG A 259 4.56 -6.30 10.44
N GLU A 260 3.26 -6.09 10.57
CA GLU A 260 2.24 -6.93 9.91
C GLU A 260 2.46 -7.00 8.38
N ILE A 261 2.84 -5.88 7.76
CA ILE A 261 3.15 -5.83 6.33
C ILE A 261 4.48 -6.55 6.02
N PHE A 262 5.53 -6.31 6.80
CA PHE A 262 6.85 -6.94 6.59
C PHE A 262 6.83 -8.45 6.81
N ASP A 263 6.12 -8.93 7.83
CA ASP A 263 6.02 -10.36 8.10
C ASP A 263 5.31 -11.05 6.91
N ALA A 264 4.23 -10.45 6.39
CA ALA A 264 3.54 -10.93 5.20
C ALA A 264 4.38 -10.79 3.90
N SER A 265 5.30 -9.83 3.84
CA SER A 265 6.11 -9.55 2.65
C SER A 265 7.24 -10.55 2.43
N THR A 266 7.63 -11.32 3.44
CA THR A 266 8.81 -12.20 3.44
C THR A 266 8.94 -13.05 2.17
N GLU A 267 7.85 -13.68 1.73
CA GLU A 267 7.86 -14.53 0.53
C GLU A 267 7.48 -13.77 -0.75
N LYS A 268 6.58 -12.79 -0.64
CA LYS A 268 5.92 -12.16 -1.80
C LYS A 268 6.69 -10.93 -2.30
N LEU A 269 7.29 -10.15 -1.42
CA LEU A 269 8.08 -8.95 -1.74
C LEU A 269 9.44 -9.02 -1.03
N PRO A 270 10.33 -9.96 -1.43
CA PRO A 270 11.60 -10.21 -0.76
C PRO A 270 12.59 -9.04 -0.81
N ARG A 271 12.35 -8.06 -1.67
CA ARG A 271 13.17 -6.84 -1.79
C ARG A 271 12.66 -5.68 -0.93
N LEU A 272 11.52 -5.82 -0.27
CA LEU A 272 10.94 -4.74 0.52
C LEU A 272 11.88 -4.38 1.67
N GLN A 273 12.36 -3.14 1.67
CA GLN A 273 13.31 -2.60 2.64
C GLN A 273 12.70 -1.48 3.48
N SER A 274 11.71 -0.76 2.97
CA SER A 274 11.14 0.38 3.69
C SER A 274 9.63 0.54 3.51
N ILE A 275 8.98 1.00 4.56
CA ILE A 275 7.58 1.43 4.56
C ILE A 275 7.55 2.85 5.09
N GLU A 276 6.85 3.71 4.37
CA GLU A 276 6.65 5.12 4.70
C GLU A 276 5.15 5.39 4.82
N LEU A 277 4.75 6.16 5.81
CA LEU A 277 3.37 6.60 6.02
C LEU A 277 3.31 8.12 5.90
N GLU A 278 2.40 8.60 5.07
CA GLU A 278 1.98 9.99 4.97
C GLU A 278 0.48 10.05 5.29
N LEU A 279 0.15 10.46 6.50
CA LEU A 279 -1.23 10.55 6.98
C LEU A 279 -1.63 12.02 7.16
N HIS A 280 -2.54 12.47 6.32
CA HIS A 280 -3.11 13.81 6.36
C HIS A 280 -4.44 13.80 7.10
N THR A 281 -4.48 14.48 8.25
CA THR A 281 -5.65 14.51 9.12
C THR A 281 -6.32 15.87 9.08
N TYR A 282 -7.56 15.90 8.58
CA TYR A 282 -8.42 17.07 8.64
C TYR A 282 -8.90 17.28 10.07
N CYS A 283 -8.46 18.36 10.70
CA CYS A 283 -8.85 18.74 12.05
C CYS A 283 -9.27 20.21 12.06
N TRP A 284 -10.57 20.45 12.31
CA TRP A 284 -11.19 21.76 12.14
C TRP A 284 -10.93 22.32 10.72
N ASP A 285 -10.25 23.46 10.62
CA ASP A 285 -9.92 24.13 9.34
C ASP A 285 -8.48 23.85 8.87
N ASP A 286 -7.73 23.01 9.59
CA ASP A 286 -6.33 22.68 9.30
C ASP A 286 -6.16 21.23 8.82
N VAL A 287 -5.05 20.98 8.14
CA VAL A 287 -4.57 19.63 7.77
C VAL A 287 -3.27 19.37 8.49
N LEU A 288 -3.29 18.43 9.42
CA LEU A 288 -2.14 18.03 10.23
C LEU A 288 -1.49 16.79 9.62
N LEU A 289 -0.16 16.79 9.55
CA LEU A 289 0.62 15.71 8.95
C LEU A 289 1.18 14.76 10.02
N THR A 290 0.97 13.47 9.82
CA THR A 290 1.75 12.41 10.47
C THR A 290 2.59 11.71 9.42
N HIS A 291 3.90 11.82 9.54
CA HIS A 291 4.90 11.17 8.70
C HIS A 291 5.74 10.21 9.52
N ILE A 292 5.84 8.95 9.09
CA ILE A 292 6.69 7.95 9.72
C ILE A 292 7.32 7.09 8.64
N LYS A 293 8.65 7.03 8.61
CA LYS A 293 9.40 6.12 7.75
C LYS A 293 10.12 5.08 8.58
N ALA A 294 9.91 3.81 8.22
CA ALA A 294 10.57 2.67 8.83
C ALA A 294 11.37 1.88 7.80
N THR A 295 12.59 1.50 8.18
CA THR A 295 13.50 0.70 7.37
C THR A 295 13.79 -0.63 8.04
N ASN A 296 13.68 -1.73 7.29
CA ASN A 296 14.05 -3.06 7.75
C ASN A 296 15.56 -3.27 7.61
N LYS A 297 16.24 -3.43 8.75
CA LYS A 297 17.66 -3.76 8.83
C LYS A 297 17.77 -5.13 9.52
N ASN A 298 18.06 -6.17 8.74
CA ASN A 298 18.22 -7.55 9.22
C ASN A 298 17.04 -8.11 10.03
N GLY A 299 15.80 -7.85 9.60
CA GLY A 299 14.59 -8.32 10.27
C GLY A 299 14.13 -7.45 11.45
N VAL A 300 14.83 -6.35 11.72
CA VAL A 300 14.46 -5.34 12.72
C VAL A 300 13.96 -4.09 11.99
N LEU A 301 12.81 -3.55 12.38
CA LEU A 301 12.28 -2.31 11.81
C LEU A 301 12.82 -1.12 12.59
N TRP A 302 13.37 -0.14 11.90
CA TRP A 302 13.96 1.07 12.48
C TRP A 302 13.22 2.30 12.00
N ALA A 303 12.78 3.14 12.92
CA ALA A 303 12.32 4.50 12.66
C ALA A 303 13.25 5.47 13.39
N ASP A 304 14.05 6.20 12.62
CA ASP A 304 14.98 7.20 13.13
C ASP A 304 14.18 8.46 13.52
N SER A 305 14.64 9.25 14.50
CA SER A 305 13.89 10.43 14.96
C SER A 305 13.65 11.48 13.87
N GLY A 306 14.56 11.60 12.89
CA GLY A 306 14.38 12.49 11.74
C GLY A 306 13.40 11.99 10.69
N ASP A 307 12.99 10.72 10.78
CA ASP A 307 12.01 10.05 9.91
C ASP A 307 10.62 9.98 10.58
N VAL A 308 10.41 10.69 11.70
CA VAL A 308 9.17 10.71 12.48
C VAL A 308 8.71 12.14 12.72
N GLN A 309 7.49 12.45 12.28
CA GLN A 309 6.77 13.69 12.58
C GLN A 309 5.31 13.34 12.86
N ILE A 310 4.78 13.69 14.03
CA ILE A 310 3.40 13.37 14.41
C ILE A 310 2.70 14.66 14.87
N GLU A 311 1.95 15.30 13.98
CA GLU A 311 1.20 16.52 14.32
C GLU A 311 -0.20 16.25 14.87
N PHE A 312 -0.72 15.03 14.71
CA PHE A 312 -2.03 14.65 15.24
C PHE A 312 -1.98 13.31 15.95
N ASN A 313 -2.51 13.28 17.16
CA ASN A 313 -2.54 12.07 17.98
C ASN A 313 -3.79 11.23 17.70
N HIS A 314 -3.60 10.17 16.94
CA HIS A 314 -4.65 9.19 16.69
C HIS A 314 -4.73 8.17 17.82
N ARG A 315 -5.95 7.96 18.34
CA ARG A 315 -6.19 6.93 19.35
C ARG A 315 -6.49 5.59 18.69
N PHE A 316 -6.04 4.53 19.35
CA PHE A 316 -6.59 3.19 19.21
C PHE A 316 -7.84 3.17 20.10
N ASP A 317 -9.03 3.19 19.50
CA ASP A 317 -10.25 2.98 20.28
C ASP A 317 -10.46 1.47 20.43
N GLY A 318 -9.76 0.87 21.39
CA GLY A 318 -10.21 -0.36 22.00
C GLY A 318 -11.38 -0.02 22.92
N PHE A 319 -12.60 -0.40 22.56
CA PHE A 319 -13.75 -0.28 23.45
C PHE A 319 -13.42 -0.98 24.79
N ASP A 320 -13.66 -0.28 25.92
CA ASP A 320 -13.29 -0.76 27.25
C ASP A 320 -14.05 -2.05 27.62
N GLY A 321 -13.34 -3.17 27.58
CA GLY A 321 -13.58 -4.32 28.44
C GLY A 321 -14.46 -5.44 27.89
N PHE A 322 -13.82 -6.54 27.47
CA PHE A 322 -14.00 -7.87 28.06
C PHE A 322 -12.95 -8.82 27.49
N MET A 323 -12.03 -9.34 28.31
CA MET A 323 -11.25 -10.51 27.91
C MET A 323 -12.10 -11.78 28.10
N PRO A 324 -12.20 -12.70 27.13
CA PRO A 324 -12.48 -14.08 27.47
C PRO A 324 -11.20 -14.63 28.11
N LYS A 325 -11.31 -15.00 29.40
CA LYS A 325 -10.28 -15.78 30.08
C LYS A 325 -9.94 -17.01 29.23
N ARG A 326 -8.65 -17.23 28.96
CA ARG A 326 -8.17 -18.53 28.50
C ARG A 326 -8.61 -19.58 29.52
N HIS A 327 -9.51 -20.47 29.11
CA HIS A 327 -9.80 -21.68 29.86
C HIS A 327 -8.67 -22.67 29.61
N ASP A 328 -7.62 -22.57 30.40
CA ASP A 328 -6.74 -23.71 30.68
C ASP A 328 -7.30 -24.42 31.91
N GLU A 329 -8.32 -25.27 31.72
CA GLU A 329 -8.67 -26.30 32.70
C GLU A 329 -8.93 -27.62 31.98
N GLU A 330 -8.12 -28.62 32.32
CA GLU A 330 -8.24 -30.02 31.92
C GLU A 330 -9.64 -30.58 32.24
N PRO A 331 -10.17 -31.51 31.43
CA PRO A 331 -11.42 -32.17 31.74
C PRO A 331 -11.18 -33.25 32.81
N THR A 332 -11.40 -32.90 34.08
CA THR A 332 -11.57 -33.94 35.11
C THR A 332 -12.92 -34.64 34.95
N ASP A 333 -12.79 -35.91 34.58
CA ASP A 333 -13.76 -36.98 34.63
C ASP A 333 -14.56 -37.00 35.97
N ARG A 334 -15.88 -36.76 35.89
CA ARG A 334 -16.84 -37.32 36.86
C ARG A 334 -18.15 -37.70 36.18
N ARG A 335 -18.24 -38.98 35.83
CA ARG A 335 -19.50 -39.73 35.78
C ARG A 335 -20.27 -39.57 37.10
N ARG A 336 -21.55 -39.17 37.04
CA ARG A 336 -22.63 -39.82 37.81
C ARG A 336 -24.01 -39.54 37.22
N THR A 337 -24.61 -40.65 36.80
CA THR A 337 -26.03 -40.95 36.55
C THR A 337 -27.00 -40.39 37.61
N ASN A 338 -28.17 -39.87 37.21
CA ASN A 338 -29.44 -40.63 37.24
C ASN A 338 -30.69 -39.82 36.82
N ARG A 339 -31.49 -40.52 36.00
CA ARG A 339 -32.93 -40.42 35.69
C ARG A 339 -33.83 -39.65 36.67
N ARG A 340 -34.81 -38.91 36.12
CA ARG A 340 -36.25 -39.28 36.18
C ARG A 340 -37.13 -38.52 35.17
N ARG A 341 -38.08 -39.28 34.61
CA ARG A 341 -39.18 -38.93 33.69
C ARG A 341 -40.23 -38.02 34.34
N THR A 342 -41.06 -37.35 33.53
CA THR A 342 -42.57 -37.34 33.47
C THR A 342 -42.98 -36.12 32.59
N VAL A 343 -43.40 -36.25 31.32
CA VAL A 343 -44.71 -36.62 30.73
C VAL A 343 -45.80 -35.51 30.78
N LEU A 344 -46.22 -35.10 29.56
CA LEU A 344 -47.51 -34.54 29.06
C LEU A 344 -48.18 -33.32 29.72
N HIS A 345 -48.47 -32.27 28.92
CA HIS A 345 -49.80 -32.11 28.29
C HIS A 345 -49.88 -30.98 27.25
N CYS A 346 -50.59 -31.26 26.14
CA CYS A 346 -51.12 -30.31 25.17
C CYS A 346 -52.06 -29.27 25.80
N ARG A 347 -52.16 -28.08 25.18
CA ARG A 347 -53.45 -27.54 24.70
C ARG A 347 -53.27 -26.39 23.69
N CYS A 348 -53.94 -26.54 22.55
CA CYS A 348 -54.33 -25.49 21.63
C CYS A 348 -55.37 -24.55 22.26
N SER A 349 -55.40 -23.31 21.77
CA SER A 349 -56.57 -22.48 21.36
C SER A 349 -55.99 -21.11 20.95
N ILE A 350 -55.93 -20.76 19.67
CA ILE A 350 -56.96 -20.01 18.91
C ILE A 350 -57.60 -18.90 19.74
N MET A 351 -57.16 -17.66 19.48
CA MET A 351 -58.03 -16.59 18.97
C MET A 351 -57.20 -15.65 18.10
#